data_AF-A0A7C2U8B7-F1
#
_entry.id   AF-A0A7C2U8B7-F1
#
_cell.length_a   1.000
_cell.length_b   1.000
_cell.length_c   1.000
_cell.angle_alpha   90.00
_cell.angle_beta   90.00
_cell.angle_gamma   90.00
#
_symmetry.space_group_name_H-M   'P 1'
#
loop_
_entity.id
_entity.type
_entity.pdbx_description
1 polymer ?
#
loop_
_entity_poly.entity_id
_entity_poly.type
_entity_poly.pdbx_seq_one_letter_code
_entity_poly.pdbx_strand_id
1 'polypeptide(L)'
;MGKLAEWKNARPNSYESMLYLLSGAVHFAALRQLRVDVLCWDTHDSRHNVSGRDDAENLKRMMYRVAHHGIRCWGAPARWLLVIDRSDIAESYCGKLTELLNNKLSPNIQIHGALLGDAIKNLFLLLADIFAGIGCFSWLNASSYNRTGLSSMPGRPQSRTETRFRLLFELERIAAMRGFEFDVARHGGLLTRDPRSNINFWLYAPQGSYDRAPIRIRHRD
;
A
#
# COMPACT_ATOMS: atom_id res chain seq x y z
N MET A 1 -1.60 22.96 18.36
CA MET A 1 -0.28 22.83 17.70
C MET A 1 0.78 22.07 18.53
N GLY A 2 0.61 21.82 19.85
CA GLY A 2 1.61 21.11 20.66
C GLY A 2 1.78 19.61 20.38
N LYS A 3 0.73 18.89 19.96
CA LYS A 3 0.80 17.44 19.69
C LYS A 3 1.50 17.06 18.37
N LEU A 4 1.73 17.98 17.44
CA LEU A 4 2.42 17.66 16.17
C LEU A 4 3.96 17.62 16.32
N ALA A 5 4.51 18.29 17.34
CA ALA A 5 5.95 18.40 17.54
C ALA A 5 6.59 17.13 18.11
N GLU A 6 5.86 16.37 18.95
CA GLU A 6 6.34 15.10 19.54
C GLU A 6 6.49 13.98 18.50
N TRP A 7 5.89 14.11 17.31
CA TRP A 7 5.75 13.02 16.32
C TRP A 7 6.87 12.98 15.29
N LYS A 8 7.73 14.00 15.23
CA LYS A 8 8.83 14.06 14.25
C LYS A 8 9.90 12.97 14.45
N ASN A 9 9.91 12.30 15.61
CA ASN A 9 10.96 11.35 15.99
C ASN A 9 10.46 9.95 16.41
N ALA A 10 9.16 9.66 16.30
CA ALA A 10 8.61 8.36 16.70
C ALA A 10 7.77 7.79 15.56
N ARG A 11 8.20 6.62 15.03
CA ARG A 11 7.22 5.72 14.41
C ARG A 11 6.09 5.51 15.43
N PRO A 12 4.81 5.49 15.05
CA PRO A 12 3.72 5.12 15.93
C PRO A 12 3.92 3.66 16.34
N ASN A 13 4.75 3.42 17.36
CA ASN A 13 5.06 2.08 17.83
C ASN A 13 3.94 1.51 18.70
N SER A 14 2.96 2.35 19.09
CA SER A 14 1.78 1.91 19.82
C SER A 14 0.63 1.55 18.88
N TYR A 15 -0.14 0.57 19.33
CA TYR A 15 -1.40 0.18 18.69
C TYR A 15 -2.36 1.37 18.54
N GLU A 16 -2.47 2.21 19.57
CA GLU A 16 -3.37 3.36 19.60
C GLU A 16 -3.04 4.40 18.54
N SER A 17 -1.75 4.70 18.35
CA SER A 17 -1.33 5.66 17.33
C SER A 17 -1.56 5.12 15.93
N MET A 18 -1.28 3.83 15.69
CA MET A 18 -1.59 3.19 14.40
C MET A 18 -3.10 3.16 14.13
N LEU A 19 -3.92 2.81 15.14
CA LEU A 19 -5.38 2.79 15.02
C LEU A 19 -5.95 4.19 14.75
N TYR A 20 -5.43 5.22 15.42
CA TYR A 20 -5.84 6.60 15.19
C TYR A 20 -5.54 7.04 13.75
N LEU A 21 -4.34 6.76 13.26
CA LEU A 21 -3.93 7.06 11.88
C LEU A 21 -4.80 6.32 10.85
N LEU A 22 -5.04 5.03 11.09
CA LEU A 22 -5.88 4.19 10.25
C LEU A 22 -7.32 4.71 10.20
N SER A 23 -7.92 5.01 11.37
CA SER A 23 -9.26 5.57 11.47
C SER A 23 -9.39 6.92 10.76
N GLY A 24 -8.40 7.80 10.95
CA GLY A 24 -8.31 9.07 10.24
C GLY A 24 -8.23 8.90 8.72
N ALA A 25 -7.39 7.99 8.25
CA ALA A 25 -7.28 7.69 6.82
C ALA A 25 -8.60 7.18 6.23
N VAL A 26 -9.30 6.27 6.92
CA VAL A 26 -10.62 5.79 6.49
C VAL A 26 -11.64 6.93 6.45
N HIS A 27 -11.62 7.83 7.44
CA HIS A 27 -12.48 9.00 7.45
C HIS A 27 -12.23 9.93 6.25
N PHE A 28 -10.98 10.31 5.98
CA PHE A 28 -10.65 11.16 4.84
C PHE A 28 -10.91 10.46 3.49
N ALA A 29 -10.75 9.14 3.41
CA ALA A 29 -11.11 8.37 2.23
C ALA A 29 -12.63 8.42 1.98
N ALA A 30 -13.44 8.30 3.03
CA ALA A 30 -14.90 8.42 2.92
C ALA A 30 -15.32 9.82 2.43
N LEU A 31 -14.57 10.87 2.82
CA LEU A 31 -14.76 12.23 2.34
C LEU A 31 -14.18 12.51 0.94
N ARG A 32 -13.61 11.51 0.26
CA ARG A 32 -12.90 11.65 -1.03
C ARG A 32 -11.73 12.65 -0.98
N GLN A 33 -11.09 12.77 0.18
CA GLN A 33 -9.90 13.62 0.40
C GLN A 33 -8.61 12.81 0.51
N LEU A 34 -8.73 11.48 0.62
CA LEU A 34 -7.61 10.54 0.56
C LEU A 34 -7.98 9.36 -0.34
N ARG A 35 -7.01 8.83 -1.08
CA ARG A 35 -7.11 7.52 -1.73
C ARG A 35 -5.94 6.64 -1.32
N VAL A 36 -6.24 5.39 -1.04
CA VAL A 36 -5.27 4.35 -0.71
C VAL A 36 -5.40 3.23 -1.72
N ASP A 37 -4.30 2.89 -2.39
CA ASP A 37 -4.19 1.71 -3.25
C ASP A 37 -3.02 0.86 -2.75
N VAL A 38 -3.30 -0.35 -2.28
CA VAL A 38 -2.30 -1.30 -1.82
C VAL A 38 -2.20 -2.42 -2.84
N LEU A 39 -1.01 -2.64 -3.38
CA LEU A 39 -0.73 -3.76 -4.29
C LEU A 39 -0.01 -4.87 -3.53
N CYS A 40 -0.66 -6.01 -3.38
CA CYS A 40 -0.09 -7.25 -2.85
C CYS A 40 0.15 -8.23 -4.00
N TRP A 41 1.19 -9.07 -3.91
CA TRP A 41 1.46 -10.13 -4.88
C TRP A 41 2.03 -11.36 -4.18
N ASP A 42 1.77 -12.53 -4.74
CA ASP A 42 2.36 -13.78 -4.25
C ASP A 42 3.72 -14.02 -4.92
N THR A 43 4.78 -14.04 -4.12
CA THR A 43 6.14 -14.27 -4.61
C THR A 43 6.42 -15.71 -5.03
N HIS A 44 5.47 -16.63 -4.83
CA HIS A 44 5.54 -18.04 -5.21
C HIS A 44 4.64 -18.39 -6.39
N ASP A 45 3.89 -17.43 -6.94
CA ASP A 45 3.03 -17.68 -8.09
C ASP A 45 3.82 -17.97 -9.38
N SER A 46 3.13 -18.34 -10.44
CA SER A 46 3.73 -18.70 -11.73
C SER A 46 4.48 -17.54 -12.43
N ARG A 47 4.25 -16.29 -12.02
CA ARG A 47 5.00 -15.11 -12.50
C ARG A 47 6.31 -14.95 -11.73
N HIS A 48 6.30 -15.24 -10.44
CA HIS A 48 7.38 -14.95 -9.52
C HIS A 48 8.30 -16.16 -9.28
N ASN A 49 7.82 -17.37 -9.55
CA ASN A 49 8.61 -18.60 -9.56
C ASN A 49 9.44 -18.71 -10.85
N VAL A 50 10.41 -17.81 -11.00
CA VAL A 50 11.29 -17.69 -12.18
C VAL A 50 12.74 -17.68 -11.74
N SER A 51 13.56 -18.56 -12.31
CA SER A 51 15.00 -18.59 -12.02
C SER A 51 15.69 -17.32 -12.49
N GLY A 52 16.57 -16.75 -11.64
CA GLY A 52 17.29 -15.52 -11.94
C GLY A 52 16.43 -14.25 -11.93
N ARG A 53 15.29 -14.27 -11.23
CA ARG A 53 14.38 -13.12 -11.10
C ARG A 53 15.11 -11.84 -10.68
N ASP A 54 14.78 -10.75 -11.35
CA ASP A 54 15.21 -9.41 -11.00
C ASP A 54 14.15 -8.74 -10.11
N ASP A 55 14.32 -8.91 -8.80
CA ASP A 55 13.42 -8.32 -7.80
C ASP A 55 13.40 -6.79 -7.84
N ALA A 56 14.52 -6.16 -8.19
CA ALA A 56 14.61 -4.70 -8.26
C ALA A 56 13.78 -4.18 -9.44
N GLU A 57 13.95 -4.76 -10.63
CA GLU A 57 13.15 -4.39 -11.79
C GLU A 57 11.67 -4.76 -11.60
N ASN A 58 11.39 -5.87 -10.92
CA ASN A 58 10.02 -6.23 -10.57
C ASN A 58 9.38 -5.18 -9.65
N LEU A 59 10.09 -4.73 -8.61
CA LEU A 59 9.60 -3.68 -7.71
C LEU A 59 9.33 -2.38 -8.46
N LYS A 60 10.24 -1.94 -9.36
CA LYS A 60 10.03 -0.75 -10.20
C LYS A 60 8.73 -0.83 -11.01
N ARG A 61 8.45 -1.99 -11.62
CA ARG A 61 7.20 -2.23 -12.36
C ARG A 61 5.98 -2.15 -11.44
N MET A 62 6.04 -2.67 -10.22
CA MET A 62 4.94 -2.58 -9.25
C MET A 62 4.72 -1.15 -8.77
N MET A 63 5.78 -0.40 -8.50
CA MET A 63 5.72 1.03 -8.17
C MET A 63 5.05 1.83 -9.29
N TYR A 64 5.43 1.59 -10.55
CA TYR A 64 4.78 2.22 -11.70
C TYR A 64 3.29 1.88 -11.77
N ARG A 65 2.92 0.60 -11.64
CA ARG A 65 1.52 0.17 -11.76
C ARG A 65 0.63 0.81 -10.70
N VAL A 66 1.04 0.80 -9.43
CA VAL A 66 0.24 1.38 -8.34
C VAL A 66 0.13 2.91 -8.48
N ALA A 67 1.24 3.60 -8.80
CA ALA A 67 1.23 5.05 -8.99
C ALA A 67 0.36 5.46 -10.18
N HIS A 68 0.56 4.82 -11.34
CA HIS A 68 -0.22 5.10 -12.56
C HIS A 68 -1.72 4.88 -12.33
N HIS A 69 -2.09 3.77 -11.67
CA HIS A 69 -3.48 3.49 -11.36
C HIS A 69 -4.09 4.53 -10.40
N GLY A 70 -3.42 4.81 -9.27
CA GLY A 70 -3.92 5.73 -8.26
C GLY A 70 -4.11 7.15 -8.79
N ILE A 71 -3.13 7.67 -9.53
CA ILE A 71 -3.16 9.01 -10.13
C ILE A 71 -4.31 9.12 -11.15
N ARG A 72 -4.46 8.12 -12.03
CA ARG A 72 -5.53 8.09 -13.02
C ARG A 72 -6.92 8.04 -12.37
N CYS A 73 -7.08 7.28 -11.30
CA CYS A 73 -8.36 7.15 -10.62
C CYS A 73 -8.72 8.38 -9.78
N TRP A 74 -7.73 9.07 -9.21
CA TRP A 74 -7.96 10.33 -8.51
C TRP A 74 -8.41 11.44 -9.47
N GLY A 75 -7.80 11.50 -10.66
CA GLY A 75 -8.09 12.53 -11.63
C GLY A 75 -7.50 13.89 -11.23
N ALA A 76 -8.29 14.95 -11.28
CA ALA A 76 -7.85 16.29 -10.87
C ALA A 76 -7.45 16.30 -9.38
N PRO A 77 -6.36 16.99 -8.98
CA PRO A 77 -5.70 18.08 -9.70
C PRO A 77 -4.68 17.65 -10.77
N ALA A 78 -4.39 18.59 -11.68
CA ALA A 78 -3.49 18.43 -12.82
C ALA A 78 -2.00 18.34 -12.46
N ARG A 79 -1.61 18.50 -11.19
CA ARG A 79 -0.19 18.57 -10.76
C ARG A 79 0.05 17.67 -9.55
N TRP A 80 1.05 16.80 -9.68
CA TRP A 80 1.39 15.77 -8.72
C TRP A 80 2.85 15.88 -8.28
N LEU A 81 3.09 15.56 -7.02
CA LEU A 81 4.42 15.35 -6.46
C LEU A 81 4.47 13.94 -5.90
N LEU A 82 5.42 13.14 -6.36
CA LEU A 82 5.61 11.80 -5.82
C LEU A 82 6.49 11.90 -4.58
N VAL A 83 6.05 11.26 -3.49
CA VAL A 83 6.88 11.04 -2.31
C VAL A 83 7.06 9.54 -2.18
N ILE A 84 8.31 9.09 -2.27
CA ILE A 84 8.66 7.67 -2.31
C ILE A 84 9.52 7.38 -1.07
N ASP A 85 9.23 6.27 -0.39
CA ASP A 85 10.07 5.84 0.73
C ASP A 85 11.49 5.53 0.26
N ARG A 86 12.47 5.93 1.05
CA ARG A 86 13.87 5.85 0.66
C ARG A 86 14.35 4.40 0.61
N SER A 87 14.91 4.03 -0.53
CA SER A 87 15.63 2.77 -0.75
C SER A 87 16.57 2.94 -1.94
N ASP A 88 17.55 2.06 -2.10
CA ASP A 88 18.48 2.08 -3.24
C ASP A 88 17.74 1.99 -4.59
N ILE A 89 16.63 1.23 -4.62
CA ILE A 89 15.77 1.13 -5.80
C ILE A 89 15.04 2.45 -6.06
N ALA A 90 14.49 3.09 -5.02
CA ALA A 90 13.85 4.39 -5.17
C ALA A 90 14.82 5.48 -5.60
N GLU A 91 16.04 5.49 -5.05
CA GLU A 91 17.12 6.42 -5.40
C GLU A 91 17.50 6.32 -6.88
N SER A 92 17.61 5.11 -7.42
CA SER A 92 17.93 4.89 -8.83
C SER A 92 16.74 5.07 -9.79
N TYR A 93 15.49 5.01 -9.31
CA TYR A 93 14.31 4.94 -10.17
C TYR A 93 13.40 6.18 -10.15
N CYS A 94 13.43 7.02 -9.11
CA CYS A 94 12.45 8.10 -8.92
C CYS A 94 12.36 9.08 -10.11
N GLY A 95 13.50 9.44 -10.70
CA GLY A 95 13.55 10.28 -11.91
C GLY A 95 12.92 9.58 -13.12
N LYS A 96 13.27 8.30 -13.34
CA LYS A 96 12.72 7.53 -14.45
C LYS A 96 11.22 7.27 -14.29
N LEU A 97 10.75 7.02 -13.07
CA LEU A 97 9.33 6.87 -12.77
C LEU A 97 8.53 8.13 -13.14
N THR A 98 9.07 9.31 -12.81
CA THR A 98 8.45 10.60 -13.15
C THR A 98 8.29 10.75 -14.66
N GLU A 99 9.35 10.46 -15.42
CA GLU A 99 9.34 10.49 -16.89
C GLU A 99 8.31 9.49 -17.48
N LEU A 100 8.33 8.24 -17.00
CA LEU A 100 7.42 7.19 -17.46
C LEU A 100 5.95 7.55 -17.21
N LEU A 101 5.64 8.13 -16.04
CA LEU A 101 4.28 8.55 -15.71
C LEU A 101 3.83 9.72 -16.58
N ASN A 102 4.65 10.76 -16.76
CA ASN A 102 4.33 11.87 -17.65
C ASN A 102 4.11 11.43 -19.11
N ASN A 103 4.83 10.41 -19.57
CA ASN A 103 4.68 9.88 -20.94
C ASN A 103 3.40 9.04 -21.14
N LYS A 104 2.79 8.54 -20.05
CA LYS A 104 1.66 7.59 -20.11
C LYS A 104 0.35 8.16 -19.60
N LEU A 105 0.40 9.11 -18.69
CA LEU A 105 -0.77 9.81 -18.18
C LEU A 105 -1.30 10.80 -19.23
N SER A 106 -2.56 11.20 -19.05
CA SER A 106 -3.18 12.22 -19.91
C SER A 106 -2.40 13.54 -19.83
N PRO A 107 -2.28 14.32 -20.92
CA PRO A 107 -1.49 15.57 -20.94
C PRO A 107 -1.91 16.63 -19.89
N ASN A 108 -3.14 16.55 -19.38
CA ASN A 108 -3.64 17.41 -18.31
C ASN A 108 -3.21 16.95 -16.89
N ILE A 109 -2.43 15.88 -16.78
CA ILE A 109 -1.84 15.39 -15.53
C ILE A 109 -0.33 15.50 -15.64
N GLN A 110 0.28 16.27 -14.76
CA GLN A 110 1.72 16.53 -14.73
C GLN A 110 2.31 16.03 -13.42
N ILE A 111 3.30 15.16 -13.52
CA ILE A 111 4.16 14.78 -12.40
C ILE A 111 5.30 15.80 -12.36
N HIS A 112 5.25 16.68 -11.37
CA HIS A 112 6.22 17.77 -11.20
C HIS A 112 7.60 17.26 -10.76
N GLY A 113 7.63 16.14 -10.02
CA GLY A 113 8.85 15.51 -9.58
C GLY A 113 8.59 14.37 -8.62
N ALA A 114 9.68 13.75 -8.19
CA ALA A 114 9.71 12.75 -7.15
C ALA A 114 10.71 13.13 -6.07
N LEU A 115 10.30 12.99 -4.81
CA LEU A 115 11.15 13.20 -3.65
C LEU A 115 11.26 11.90 -2.88
N LEU A 116 12.44 11.69 -2.31
CA LEU A 116 12.68 10.62 -1.36
C LEU A 116 12.34 11.11 0.04
N GLY A 117 11.34 10.49 0.64
CA GLY A 117 10.94 10.76 2.01
C GLY A 117 11.43 9.69 2.96
N ASP A 118 11.27 9.97 4.25
CA ASP A 118 11.43 9.00 5.33
C ASP A 118 10.08 8.86 6.02
N ALA A 119 9.56 7.64 6.11
CA ALA A 119 8.29 7.33 6.76
C ALA A 119 8.21 7.83 8.22
N ILE A 120 9.34 7.98 8.92
CA ILE A 120 9.39 8.55 10.28
C ILE A 120 8.99 10.03 10.28
N LYS A 121 9.24 10.74 9.18
CA LYS A 121 9.06 12.19 9.07
C LYS A 121 7.88 12.59 8.20
N ASN A 122 7.27 11.65 7.48
CA ASN A 122 6.19 11.91 6.56
C ASN A 122 4.96 11.04 6.88
N LEU A 123 3.86 11.71 7.26
CA LEU A 123 2.59 11.08 7.61
C LEU A 123 2.03 10.17 6.50
N PHE A 124 2.15 10.55 5.22
CA PHE A 124 1.60 9.78 4.11
C PHE A 124 2.43 8.52 3.84
N LEU A 125 3.75 8.58 4.00
CA LEU A 125 4.60 7.39 3.92
C LEU A 125 4.29 6.43 5.08
N LEU A 126 4.09 6.96 6.28
CA LEU A 126 3.68 6.16 7.43
C LEU A 126 2.31 5.49 7.23
N LEU A 127 1.34 6.22 6.65
CA LEU A 127 0.05 5.63 6.27
C LEU A 127 0.26 4.53 5.21
N ALA A 128 1.08 4.77 4.18
CA ALA A 128 1.39 3.77 3.17
C ALA A 128 1.98 2.50 3.80
N ASP A 129 2.92 2.62 4.74
CA ASP A 129 3.50 1.49 5.47
C ASP A 129 2.46 0.72 6.31
N ILE A 130 1.56 1.42 7.02
CA ILE A 130 0.49 0.79 7.81
C ILE A 130 -0.42 -0.02 6.88
N PHE A 131 -0.89 0.58 5.79
CA PHE A 131 -1.81 -0.06 4.85
C PHE A 131 -1.14 -1.22 4.09
N ALA A 132 0.08 -1.04 3.60
CA ALA A 132 0.84 -2.10 2.94
C ALA A 132 1.14 -3.26 3.90
N GLY A 133 1.51 -2.95 5.15
CA GLY A 133 1.76 -3.93 6.20
C GLY A 133 0.52 -4.74 6.56
N ILE A 134 -0.64 -4.10 6.74
CA ILE A 134 -1.90 -4.79 7.03
C ILE A 134 -2.37 -5.60 5.82
N GLY A 135 -2.26 -5.05 4.61
CA GLY A 135 -2.58 -5.75 3.36
C GLY A 135 -1.81 -7.05 3.24
N CYS A 136 -0.48 -7.00 3.30
CA CYS A 136 0.39 -8.18 3.25
C CYS A 136 0.10 -9.16 4.40
N PHE A 137 -0.04 -8.65 5.64
CA PHE A 137 -0.32 -9.47 6.81
C PHE A 137 -1.63 -10.26 6.68
N SER A 138 -2.68 -9.66 6.09
CA SER A 138 -3.97 -10.31 5.89
C SER A 138 -3.85 -11.57 5.04
N TRP A 139 -3.08 -11.54 3.96
CA TRP A 139 -2.85 -12.68 3.09
C TRP A 139 -2.00 -13.76 3.75
N LEU A 140 -0.92 -13.37 4.43
CA LEU A 140 -0.01 -14.31 5.10
C LEU A 140 -0.65 -15.05 6.28
N ASN A 141 -1.69 -14.47 6.89
CA ASN A 141 -2.32 -14.99 8.12
C ASN A 141 -3.80 -15.28 7.94
N ALA A 142 -4.24 -15.47 6.69
CA ALA A 142 -5.60 -15.77 6.28
C ALA A 142 -6.27 -16.84 7.15
N SER A 143 -5.61 -17.99 7.30
CA SER A 143 -6.12 -19.15 8.04
C SER A 143 -6.22 -18.95 9.55
N SER A 144 -5.45 -18.00 10.08
CA SER A 144 -5.38 -17.71 11.53
C SER A 144 -6.26 -16.54 11.93
N TYR A 145 -6.94 -15.90 10.96
CA TYR A 145 -7.70 -14.70 11.23
C TYR A 145 -9.10 -15.02 11.78
N ASN A 146 -9.25 -14.88 13.09
CA ASN A 146 -10.51 -15.10 13.80
C ASN A 146 -11.17 -13.78 14.25
N ARG A 147 -12.17 -13.31 13.48
CA ARG A 147 -12.89 -12.06 13.77
C ARG A 147 -13.65 -12.08 15.10
N THR A 148 -14.34 -13.17 15.44
CA THR A 148 -15.19 -13.24 16.64
C THR A 148 -14.36 -13.22 17.91
N GLY A 149 -13.17 -13.81 17.89
CA GLY A 149 -12.23 -13.73 19.01
C GLY A 149 -11.71 -12.31 19.25
N LEU A 150 -11.56 -11.50 18.19
CA LEU A 150 -10.98 -10.15 18.28
C LEU A 150 -11.94 -9.10 18.82
N SER A 151 -13.26 -9.25 18.59
CA SER A 151 -14.26 -8.31 19.11
C SER A 151 -14.34 -8.26 20.63
N SER A 152 -13.89 -9.31 21.31
CA SER A 152 -14.04 -9.49 22.76
C SER A 152 -12.72 -9.35 23.52
N MET A 153 -11.61 -9.03 22.83
CA MET A 153 -10.27 -9.01 23.41
C MET A 153 -10.02 -7.74 24.24
N PRO A 154 -9.92 -7.84 25.59
CA PRO A 154 -9.67 -6.67 26.42
C PRO A 154 -8.20 -6.21 26.32
N GLY A 155 -7.95 -4.97 26.73
CA GLY A 155 -6.60 -4.44 26.93
C GLY A 155 -5.80 -4.13 25.65
N ARG A 156 -4.54 -3.75 25.85
CA ARG A 156 -3.58 -3.48 24.77
C ARG A 156 -3.05 -4.79 24.18
N PRO A 157 -2.75 -4.84 22.87
CA PRO A 157 -2.09 -6.00 22.29
C PRO A 157 -0.72 -6.23 22.93
N GLN A 158 -0.41 -7.49 23.20
CA GLN A 158 0.82 -7.92 23.88
C GLN A 158 1.91 -8.34 22.89
N SER A 159 1.56 -8.52 21.61
CA SER A 159 2.51 -8.91 20.57
C SER A 159 2.30 -8.14 19.27
N ARG A 160 3.34 -8.10 18.44
CA ARG A 160 3.26 -7.50 17.08
C ARG A 160 2.22 -8.19 16.20
N THR A 161 2.03 -9.50 16.37
CA THR A 161 1.04 -10.28 15.60
C THR A 161 -0.36 -9.93 16.05
N GLU A 162 -0.59 -9.87 17.36
CA GLU A 162 -1.88 -9.44 17.93
C GLU A 162 -2.23 -8.01 17.52
N THR A 163 -1.26 -7.08 17.57
CA THR A 163 -1.43 -5.71 17.07
C THR A 163 -1.94 -5.68 15.63
N ARG A 164 -1.37 -6.51 14.74
CA ARG A 164 -1.79 -6.54 13.33
C ARG A 164 -3.17 -7.18 13.14
N PHE A 165 -3.50 -8.24 13.87
CA PHE A 165 -4.84 -8.82 13.84
C PHE A 165 -5.90 -7.83 14.32
N ARG A 166 -5.63 -7.12 15.42
CA ARG A 166 -6.53 -6.08 15.93
C ARG A 166 -6.67 -4.91 14.95
N LEU A 167 -5.56 -4.44 14.35
CA LEU A 167 -5.62 -3.39 13.32
C LEU A 167 -6.38 -3.83 12.07
N LEU A 168 -6.21 -5.08 11.62
CA LEU A 168 -6.98 -5.65 10.51
C LEU A 168 -8.48 -5.66 10.84
N PHE A 169 -8.85 -6.16 12.02
CA PHE A 169 -10.24 -6.15 12.49
C PHE A 169 -10.83 -4.73 12.55
N GLU A 170 -10.11 -3.77 13.13
CA GLU A 170 -10.57 -2.39 13.20
C GLU A 170 -10.68 -1.74 11.83
N LEU A 171 -9.75 -2.03 10.90
CA LEU A 171 -9.85 -1.58 9.53
C LEU A 171 -11.14 -2.07 8.87
N GLU A 172 -11.43 -3.37 8.96
CA GLU A 172 -12.67 -3.92 8.40
C GLU A 172 -13.91 -3.28 9.01
N ARG A 173 -13.94 -3.14 10.35
CA ARG A 173 -15.07 -2.56 11.07
C ARG A 173 -15.30 -1.09 10.70
N ILE A 174 -14.25 -0.27 10.71
CA ILE A 174 -14.34 1.16 10.41
C ILE A 174 -14.65 1.40 8.93
N ALA A 175 -14.03 0.61 8.04
CA ALA A 175 -14.29 0.65 6.61
C ALA A 175 -15.76 0.31 6.30
N ALA A 176 -16.30 -0.77 6.88
CA ALA A 176 -17.69 -1.18 6.69
C ALA A 176 -18.68 -0.12 7.16
N MET A 177 -18.46 0.50 8.32
CA MET A 177 -19.28 1.63 8.81
C MET A 177 -19.29 2.85 7.87
N ARG A 178 -18.31 2.95 6.97
CA ARG A 178 -18.16 4.05 6.01
C ARG A 178 -18.50 3.63 4.57
N GLY A 179 -19.06 2.44 4.38
CA GLY A 179 -19.49 1.93 3.07
C GLY A 179 -18.36 1.37 2.21
N PHE A 180 -17.19 1.07 2.81
CA PHE A 180 -16.13 0.34 2.13
C PHE A 180 -16.26 -1.16 2.41
N GLU A 181 -16.15 -1.98 1.36
CA GLU A 181 -16.25 -3.43 1.46
C GLU A 181 -14.95 -4.10 1.03
N PHE A 182 -14.50 -5.09 1.81
CA PHE A 182 -13.36 -5.95 1.49
C PHE A 182 -13.80 -7.40 1.41
N ASP A 183 -13.30 -8.14 0.43
CA ASP A 183 -13.64 -9.53 0.16
C ASP A 183 -12.73 -10.53 0.89
N VAL A 184 -12.51 -10.30 2.18
CA VAL A 184 -11.56 -11.09 3.00
C VAL A 184 -11.98 -12.54 3.14
N ALA A 185 -13.27 -12.79 3.39
CA ALA A 185 -13.79 -14.13 3.70
C ALA A 185 -13.70 -15.12 2.51
N ARG A 186 -13.74 -14.62 1.26
CA ARG A 186 -13.78 -15.48 0.07
C ARG A 186 -12.40 -15.78 -0.50
N HIS A 187 -11.41 -14.93 -0.23
CA HIS A 187 -10.09 -15.04 -0.85
C HIS A 187 -8.95 -15.23 0.16
N GLY A 188 -9.22 -15.08 1.46
CA GLY A 188 -8.23 -15.26 2.52
C GLY A 188 -7.51 -13.99 2.94
N GLY A 189 -7.59 -12.89 2.18
CA GLY A 189 -6.97 -11.62 2.54
C GLY A 189 -7.73 -10.41 2.02
N LEU A 190 -7.28 -9.21 2.39
CA LEU A 190 -7.90 -7.96 1.95
C LEU A 190 -7.87 -7.86 0.42
N LEU A 191 -9.06 -7.71 -0.16
CA LEU A 191 -9.28 -7.57 -1.58
C LEU A 191 -10.45 -6.63 -1.85
N THR A 192 -10.28 -5.69 -2.76
CA THR A 192 -11.34 -4.75 -3.18
C THR A 192 -11.84 -5.11 -4.57
N ARG A 193 -13.17 -5.18 -4.74
CA ARG A 193 -13.80 -5.49 -6.03
C ARG A 193 -14.08 -4.25 -6.88
N ASP A 194 -14.54 -3.15 -6.27
CA ASP A 194 -14.85 -1.91 -6.99
C ASP A 194 -13.64 -0.95 -6.98
N PRO A 195 -12.97 -0.71 -8.14
CA PRO A 195 -11.82 0.19 -8.23
C PRO A 195 -12.13 1.68 -8.03
N ARG A 196 -13.41 2.04 -7.98
CA ARG A 196 -13.86 3.40 -7.68
C ARG A 196 -13.86 3.69 -6.18
N SER A 197 -13.66 2.68 -5.34
CA SER A 197 -13.42 2.86 -3.91
C SER A 197 -12.18 3.74 -3.68
N ASN A 198 -12.17 4.48 -2.58
CA ASN A 198 -11.02 5.27 -2.14
C ASN A 198 -10.07 4.48 -1.23
N ILE A 199 -10.41 3.25 -0.88
CA ILE A 199 -9.51 2.31 -0.21
C ILE A 199 -9.56 1.01 -1.00
N ASN A 200 -8.41 0.63 -1.56
CA ASN A 200 -8.32 -0.52 -2.43
C ASN A 200 -7.15 -1.43 -2.02
N PHE A 201 -7.45 -2.72 -1.93
CA PHE A 201 -6.45 -3.77 -1.84
C PHE A 201 -6.50 -4.63 -3.10
N TRP A 202 -5.38 -4.66 -3.80
CA TRP A 202 -5.21 -5.34 -5.07
C TRP A 202 -4.35 -6.58 -4.86
N LEU A 203 -4.91 -7.77 -5.07
CA LEU A 203 -4.10 -8.96 -5.23
C LEU A 203 -3.70 -9.07 -6.70
N TYR A 204 -2.43 -8.83 -6.99
CA TYR A 204 -1.89 -8.95 -8.32
C TYR A 204 -1.84 -10.42 -8.73
N ALA A 205 -2.61 -10.77 -9.76
CA ALA A 205 -2.56 -12.08 -10.41
C ALA A 205 -1.98 -11.93 -11.84
N PRO A 206 -1.10 -12.84 -12.30
CA PRO A 206 -0.57 -12.81 -13.65
C PRO A 206 -1.69 -12.94 -14.69
N GLN A 207 -1.75 -12.03 -15.65
CA GLN A 207 -2.77 -12.05 -16.72
C GLN A 207 -2.30 -12.79 -17.98
N GLY A 208 -1.00 -13.12 -18.06
CA GLY A 208 -0.42 -13.84 -19.19
C GLY A 208 1.09 -13.95 -19.11
N SER A 209 1.72 -14.52 -20.15
CA SER A 209 3.17 -14.70 -20.23
C SER A 209 3.95 -13.38 -20.18
N TYR A 210 3.36 -12.28 -20.66
CA TYR A 210 3.92 -10.93 -20.59
C TYR A 210 4.02 -10.36 -19.17
N ASP A 211 3.30 -10.95 -18.21
CA ASP A 211 3.36 -10.53 -16.80
C ASP A 211 4.46 -11.24 -16.02
N ARG A 212 5.22 -12.17 -16.61
CA ARG A 212 6.35 -12.83 -15.94
C ARG A 212 7.33 -11.82 -15.36
N ALA A 213 7.85 -12.14 -14.17
CA ALA A 213 8.83 -11.28 -13.53
C ALA A 213 10.09 -11.17 -14.41
N PRO A 214 10.72 -9.98 -14.47
CA PRO A 214 11.95 -9.78 -15.21
C PRO A 214 13.04 -10.73 -14.70
N ILE A 215 13.95 -11.12 -15.58
CA ILE A 215 15.11 -11.97 -15.28
C ILE A 215 16.35 -11.12 -15.45
N ARG A 216 17.33 -11.28 -14.56
CA ARG A 216 18.63 -10.60 -14.67
C ARG A 216 19.29 -11.00 -15.99
N ILE A 217 19.49 -10.03 -16.87
CA ILE A 217 20.29 -10.22 -18.07
C ILE A 217 21.75 -10.22 -17.62
N ARG A 218 22.41 -11.38 -17.66
CA ARG A 218 23.87 -11.42 -17.57
C ARG A 218 24.39 -10.86 -18.89
N HIS A 219 24.93 -9.65 -18.87
CA HIS A 219 25.84 -9.25 -19.94
C HIS A 219 27.01 -10.22 -19.89
N ARG A 220 27.22 -10.96 -20.97
CA ARG A 220 28.51 -11.65 -21.20
C ARG A 220 29.46 -10.54 -21.62
N ASP A 221 30.40 -10.22 -20.74
CA ASP A 221 31.61 -9.48 -21.10
C ASP A 221 32.44 -10.29 -22.11
#